data_AF-A0A2V9JLL7-F1
#
_entry.id   AF-A0A2V9JLL7-F1
#
_cell.length_a   1.000
_cell.length_b   1.000
_cell.length_c   1.000
_cell.angle_alpha   90.00
_cell.angle_beta   90.00
_cell.angle_gamma   90.00
#
_symmetry.space_group_name_H-M   'P 1'
#
loop_
_entity.id
_entity.type
_entity.pdbx_description
1 polymer ?
#
loop_
_entity_poly.entity_id
_entity_poly.type
_entity_poly.pdbx_seq_one_letter_code
_entity_poly.pdbx_strand_id
1 'polypeptide(L)'
;MPARRRSWSGAEPPRLDPAGPPGLRTTWRHRHKDGTPIDVAVSGVSLVFNGRLARVIAVNDITERKRAEEELRQLSSRLVRSQD
;
A
#
# COMPACT_ATOMS: atom_id res chain seq x y z
N MET A 1 -17.00 8.33 24.11
CA MET A 1 -17.69 7.99 22.85
C MET A 1 -16.70 7.33 21.90
N PRO A 2 -16.71 6.00 21.68
CA PRO A 2 -15.80 5.38 20.72
C PRO A 2 -16.30 5.67 19.29
N ALA A 3 -15.42 6.17 18.43
CA ALA A 3 -15.73 6.43 17.04
C ALA A 3 -16.22 5.14 16.36
N ARG A 4 -17.42 5.18 15.75
CA ARG A 4 -17.97 4.05 15.00
C ARG A 4 -16.98 3.60 13.93
N ARG A 5 -16.43 2.40 14.09
CA ARG A 5 -15.53 1.75 13.14
C ARG A 5 -16.35 1.41 11.88
N ARG A 6 -16.27 2.22 10.83
CA ARG A 6 -16.79 1.82 9.51
C ARG A 6 -15.98 0.59 9.07
N SER A 7 -16.65 -0.52 8.82
CA SER A 7 -16.03 -1.75 8.31
C SER A 7 -15.58 -1.50 6.87
N TRP A 8 -14.28 -1.35 6.67
CA TRP A 8 -13.70 -1.32 5.34
C TRP A 8 -13.50 -2.77 4.89
N SER A 9 -14.30 -3.22 3.92
CA SER A 9 -14.22 -4.54 3.29
C SER A 9 -13.04 -4.62 2.32
N GLY A 10 -11.85 -4.77 2.87
CA GLY A 10 -10.60 -5.21 2.24
C GLY A 10 -9.81 -5.92 3.33
N ALA A 11 -8.83 -6.77 3.00
CA ALA A 11 -8.00 -7.43 4.01
C ALA A 11 -7.67 -6.46 5.16
N GLU A 12 -7.77 -6.87 6.42
CA GLU A 12 -7.48 -5.95 7.53
C GLU A 12 -6.04 -5.46 7.32
N PRO A 13 -5.76 -4.14 7.23
CA PRO A 13 -4.39 -3.65 7.16
C PRO A 13 -3.62 -4.37 8.26
N PRO A 14 -2.38 -4.85 8.01
CA PRO A 14 -1.65 -5.63 9.00
C PRO A 14 -1.76 -4.85 10.29
N ARG A 15 -2.15 -5.51 11.39
CA ARG A 15 -2.22 -4.84 12.68
C ARG A 15 -0.84 -4.23 12.88
N LEU A 16 -0.75 -2.92 12.66
CA LEU A 16 0.50 -2.20 12.68
C LEU A 16 0.86 -2.15 14.15
N ASP A 17 1.62 -3.15 14.58
CA ASP A 17 2.12 -3.21 15.94
C ASP A 17 2.81 -1.87 16.20
N PRO A 18 2.35 -1.11 17.20
CA PRO A 18 3.01 0.12 17.59
C PRO A 18 4.48 -0.09 17.95
N ALA A 19 4.85 -1.29 18.43
CA ALA A 19 6.20 -1.75 18.71
C ALA A 19 6.85 -2.51 17.53
N GLY A 20 6.17 -2.61 16.38
CA GLY A 20 6.72 -3.23 15.18
C GLY A 20 7.96 -2.50 14.67
N PRO A 21 8.77 -3.15 13.81
CA PRO A 21 10.08 -2.65 13.43
C PRO A 21 9.99 -1.22 12.89
N PRO A 22 10.92 -0.33 13.29
CA PRO A 22 10.99 1.02 12.75
C PRO A 22 11.18 0.95 11.23
N GLY A 23 10.46 1.79 10.49
CA GLY A 23 10.63 1.91 9.04
C GLY A 23 9.96 0.81 8.22
N LEU A 24 8.82 0.27 8.67
CA LEU A 24 8.03 -0.68 7.88
C LEU A 24 7.77 -0.10 6.47
N ARG A 25 8.25 -0.80 5.44
CA ARG A 25 7.95 -0.54 4.02
C ARG A 25 7.26 -1.77 3.45
N THR A 26 6.08 -1.60 2.89
CA THR A 26 5.31 -2.70 2.29
C THR A 26 4.44 -2.18 1.15
N THR A 27 4.02 -3.08 0.25
CA THR A 27 3.02 -2.76 -0.77
C THR A 27 1.68 -3.36 -0.41
N TRP A 28 0.60 -2.64 -0.70
CA TRP A 28 -0.74 -3.01 -0.29
C TRP A 28 -1.77 -2.63 -1.36
N ARG A 29 -2.91 -3.32 -1.42
CA ARG A 29 -4.05 -2.95 -2.29
C ARG A 29 -5.12 -2.19 -1.52
N HIS A 30 -5.14 -0.86 -1.68
CA HIS A 30 -6.15 0.04 -1.13
C HIS A 30 -7.36 0.15 -2.05
N ARG A 31 -8.37 0.90 -1.59
CA ARG A 31 -9.54 1.27 -2.36
C ARG A 31 -9.82 2.75 -2.18
N HIS A 32 -10.02 3.48 -3.28
CA HIS A 32 -10.56 4.82 -3.25
C HIS A 32 -11.98 4.84 -2.66
N LYS A 33 -12.47 6.05 -2.34
CA LYS A 33 -13.82 6.23 -1.79
C LYS A 33 -14.92 5.70 -2.72
N ASP A 34 -14.72 5.81 -4.03
CA ASP A 34 -15.63 5.36 -5.09
C ASP A 34 -15.65 3.83 -5.28
N GLY A 35 -14.72 3.10 -4.66
CA GLY A 35 -14.59 1.65 -4.81
C GLY A 35 -13.44 1.20 -5.73
N THR A 36 -12.75 2.12 -6.39
CA THR A 36 -11.66 1.78 -7.32
C THR A 36 -10.45 1.22 -6.56
N PRO A 37 -9.95 0.01 -6.89
CA PRO A 37 -8.77 -0.56 -6.25
C PRO A 37 -7.51 0.18 -6.72
N ILE A 38 -6.60 0.43 -5.78
CA ILE A 38 -5.29 1.03 -6.05
C ILE A 38 -4.18 0.23 -5.39
N ASP A 39 -3.05 0.14 -6.06
CA ASP A 39 -1.82 -0.38 -5.49
C ASP A 39 -1.07 0.77 -4.81
N VAL A 40 -0.72 0.59 -3.54
CA VAL A 40 -0.01 1.60 -2.76
C VAL A 40 1.29 1.04 -2.19
N ALA A 41 2.32 1.88 -2.13
CA ALA A 41 3.49 1.67 -1.29
C ALA A 41 3.25 2.40 0.05
N VAL A 42 3.31 1.66 1.13
CA VAL A 42 3.09 2.16 2.49
C VAL A 42 4.42 2.17 3.23
N SER A 43 4.76 3.32 3.82
CA SER A 43 5.89 3.44 4.73
C SER A 43 5.44 4.03 6.07
N GLY A 44 5.99 3.53 7.18
CA GLY A 44 5.54 3.93 8.50
C GLY A 44 6.64 3.99 9.55
N VAL A 45 6.53 4.98 10.44
CA VAL A 45 7.38 5.10 11.64
C VAL A 45 6.51 5.31 12.87
N SER A 46 6.82 4.60 13.96
CA SER A 46 6.20 4.79 15.26
C SER A 46 6.89 5.95 15.99
N LEU A 47 6.12 6.78 16.70
CA LEU A 47 6.63 7.90 17.49
C LEU A 47 5.72 8.21 18.67
N VAL A 48 6.22 8.92 19.67
CA VAL A 48 5.38 9.45 20.75
C VAL A 48 4.93 10.86 20.38
N PHE A 49 3.62 11.07 20.28
CA PHE A 49 3.01 12.36 20.01
C PHE A 49 2.12 12.75 21.20
N ASN A 50 2.43 13.88 21.86
CA ASN A 50 1.74 14.34 23.06
C ASN A 50 1.62 13.26 24.15
N GLY A 51 2.72 12.55 24.42
CA GLY A 51 2.77 11.49 25.43
C GLY A 51 2.01 10.21 25.06
N ARG A 52 1.49 10.09 23.83
CA ARG A 52 0.78 8.91 23.34
C ARG A 52 1.52 8.29 22.18
N LEU A 53 1.56 6.97 22.15
CA LEU A 53 2.14 6.23 21.03
C LEU A 53 1.28 6.45 19.78
N ALA A 54 1.93 6.89 18.71
CA ALA A 54 1.34 7.22 17.43
C ALA A 54 2.17 6.63 16.29
N ARG A 55 1.61 6.64 15.08
CA ARG A 55 2.31 6.23 13.87
C ARG A 55 2.07 7.24 12.77
N VAL A 56 3.14 7.65 12.11
CA VAL A 56 3.06 8.44 10.87
C VAL A 56 3.19 7.46 9.73
N ILE A 57 2.21 7.49 8.83
CA ILE A 57 2.13 6.63 7.65
C ILE A 57 2.13 7.51 6.41
N ALA A 58 3.06 7.23 5.50
CA ALA A 58 3.02 7.75 4.13
C ALA A 58 2.50 6.64 3.20
N VAL A 59 1.45 6.95 2.45
CA VAL A 59 0.84 6.07 1.45
C VAL A 59 1.06 6.71 0.09
N ASN A 60 1.85 6.05 -0.75
CA ASN A 60 2.08 6.50 -2.12
C ASN A 60 1.31 5.60 -3.09
N ASP A 61 0.48 6.18 -3.95
CA ASP A 61 -0.16 5.43 -5.03
C ASP A 61 0.88 5.04 -6.07
N ILE A 62 0.98 3.75 -6.36
CA ILE A 62 1.92 3.16 -7.32
C ILE A 62 1.19 2.42 -8.44
N THR A 63 -0.12 2.64 -8.60
CA THR A 63 -0.96 1.95 -9.57
C THR A 63 -0.47 2.20 -10.99
N GLU A 64 -0.26 3.47 -11.37
CA GLU A 64 0.23 3.82 -12.71
C GLU A 64 1.62 3.24 -12.97
N ARG A 65 2.53 3.36 -12.00
CA ARG A 65 3.87 2.80 -12.11
C ARG A 65 3.84 1.29 -12.36
N LYS A 66 3.02 0.55 -11.61
CA LYS A 66 2.85 -0.90 -11.81
C LYS A 66 2.22 -1.25 -13.17
N ARG A 67 1.29 -0.44 -13.67
CA ARG A 67 0.71 -0.63 -15.01
C ARG A 67 1.76 -0.48 -16.10
N ALA A 68 2.57 0.58 -16.03
CA ALA A 68 3.66 0.80 -16.97
C ALA A 68 4.72 -0.32 -16.93
N GLU A 69 5.09 -0.78 -15.73
CA GLU A 69 6.02 -1.91 -15.56
C GLU A 69 5.47 -3.20 -16.19
N GLU A 70 4.18 -3.48 -16.04
CA GLU A 70 3.52 -4.64 -16.62
C GLU A 70 3.41 -4.54 -18.15
N GLU A 71 3.06 -3.37 -18.69
CA GLU A 71 3.04 -3.12 -20.13
C GLU A 71 4.42 -3.35 -20.77
N LEU A 72 5.48 -2.82 -20.15
CA LEU A 72 6.86 -3.05 -20.59
C LEU A 72 7.22 -4.54 -20.56
N ARG A 73 6.82 -5.25 -19.50
CA ARG A 73 7.05 -6.70 -19.37
C ARG A 73 6.32 -7.50 -20.45
N GLN A 74 5.11 -7.09 -20.83
CA GLN A 74 4.36 -7.74 -21.89
C GLN A 74 5.01 -7.51 -23.25
N LEU A 75 5.44 -6.28 -23.53
CA LEU A 75 6.15 -5.95 -24.77
C LEU A 75 7.47 -6.72 -24.90
N SER A 76 8.28 -6.77 -23.83
CA SER A 76 9.54 -7.54 -23.85
C SER A 76 9.29 -9.03 -24.05
N SER A 77 8.25 -9.59 -23.41
CA SER A 77 7.88 -10.99 -23.57
C SER A 77 7.42 -11.32 -25.00
N ARG A 78 6.75 -10.39 -25.69
CA ARG A 78 6.34 -10.55 -27.09
C ARG A 78 7.55 -10.51 -28.03
N LEU A 79 8.51 -9.62 -27.78
CA LEU A 79 9.73 -9.54 -28.57
C LEU A 79 10.57 -10.81 -28.45
N VAL A 80 10.75 -11.33 -27.23
CA VAL A 80 11.48 -12.60 -27.02
C VAL A 80 10.83 -13.75 -27.79
N ARG A 81 9.49 -13.90 -27.69
CA ARG A 81 8.75 -14.96 -28.42
C ARG A 81 8.71 -14.79 -29.94
N SER A 82 9.00 -13.59 -30.45
CA SER A 82 9.06 -13.34 -31.90
C SER A 82 10.46 -13.55 -32.47
N GLN A 83 11.47 -13.70 -31.61
CA GLN A 83 12.86 -13.98 -32.00
C GLN A 83 13.24 -15.46 -31.86
N ASP A 84 12.31 -16.29 -31.39
CA ASP A 84 12.30 -17.76 -31.51
C ASP A 84 11.51 -18.19 -32.76
#